data_AF-A0AAE1BL41-F1
#
_entry.id   AF-A0AAE1BL41-F1
#
_cell.length_a   1.000
_cell.length_b   1.000
_cell.length_c   1.000
_cell.angle_alpha   90.00
_cell.angle_beta   90.00
_cell.angle_gamma   90.00
#
_symmetry.space_group_name_H-M   'P 1'
#
loop_
_entity.id
_entity.type
_entity.pdbx_description
1 polymer ?
#
loop_
_entity_poly.entity_id
_entity_poly.type
_entity_poly.pdbx_seq_one_letter_code
_entity_poly.pdbx_strand_id
1 'polypeptide(L)'
;MAAIERCIQTLLVEKEYRLKTFRRLKESLEQLMEDLEHPNKSRFEVNVLSQMEELFTLSQVNLHQLNRLVDGYEQKVKENKQECLELQEKIQNLYSRLEIDPSEHLYVFGHTPTVLVKLHEEWQRLDDLKRQNLSRLINQQRRQLEAMWEQYYVGEDDIQALQPYFSDDYTEESLEAHDKQEEKERSRVKQELPRVERKLDDLIATWEKQQGRPFLMEGKRMNDNIVDQWHHYQQQKEQEKEKNHHVRAKQLEIESRMGTRNQSLLQKRKLPRNETMKSSKPRRIGEDSSCSSFATMHSPVRERRRVLHEFNHNIGKSCK
;
A
#
# COMPACT_ATOMS: atom_id res chain seq x y z
N MET A 1 -38.00 60.16 -44.19
CA MET A 1 -38.81 59.59 -43.09
C MET A 1 -38.78 58.05 -43.09
N ALA A 2 -39.32 57.36 -44.11
CA ALA A 2 -39.38 55.89 -44.15
C ALA A 2 -38.03 55.12 -44.04
N ALA A 3 -36.90 55.70 -44.47
CA ALA A 3 -35.59 55.08 -44.30
C ALA A 3 -35.07 55.15 -42.84
N ILE A 4 -35.36 56.25 -42.14
CA ILE A 4 -34.97 56.46 -40.74
C ILE A 4 -35.81 55.57 -39.83
N GLU A 5 -37.13 55.49 -40.08
CA GLU A 5 -38.04 54.60 -39.34
C GLU A 5 -37.62 53.13 -39.45
N ARG A 6 -37.24 52.67 -40.65
CA ARG A 6 -36.68 51.32 -40.85
C ARG A 6 -35.39 51.11 -40.06
N CYS A 7 -34.48 52.08 -40.06
CA CYS A 7 -33.23 52.00 -39.29
C CYS A 7 -33.49 51.91 -37.77
N ILE A 8 -34.40 52.74 -37.25
CA ILE A 8 -34.79 52.70 -35.83
C ILE A 8 -35.39 51.34 -35.48
N GLN A 9 -36.27 50.79 -36.32
CA GLN A 9 -36.85 49.46 -36.09
C GLN A 9 -35.78 48.36 -36.04
N THR A 10 -34.82 48.36 -36.96
CA THR A 10 -33.70 47.41 -36.94
C THR A 10 -32.88 47.52 -35.65
N LEU A 11 -32.56 48.75 -35.21
CA LEU A 11 -31.78 48.97 -33.98
C LEU A 11 -32.56 48.56 -32.71
N LEU A 12 -33.88 48.73 -32.68
CA LEU A 12 -34.72 48.26 -31.58
C LEU A 12 -34.74 46.73 -31.49
N VAL A 13 -34.87 46.05 -32.63
CA VAL A 13 -34.80 44.58 -32.70
C VAL A 13 -33.43 44.09 -32.23
N GLU A 14 -32.35 44.75 -32.65
CA GLU A 14 -30.98 44.40 -32.23
C GLU A 14 -30.77 44.63 -30.72
N LYS A 15 -31.26 45.75 -30.18
CA LYS A 15 -31.21 46.02 -28.72
C LYS A 15 -31.91 44.92 -27.93
N GLU A 16 -33.11 44.53 -28.35
CA GLU A 16 -33.89 43.48 -27.69
C GLU A 16 -33.16 42.13 -27.75
N TYR A 17 -32.58 41.77 -28.89
CA TYR A 17 -31.78 40.56 -29.04
C TYR A 17 -30.56 40.55 -28.10
N ARG A 18 -29.82 41.66 -28.03
CA ARG A 18 -28.65 41.80 -27.15
C ARG A 18 -29.03 41.74 -25.68
N LEU A 19 -30.16 42.34 -25.29
CA LEU A 19 -30.67 42.31 -23.93
C LEU A 19 -31.09 40.89 -23.51
N LYS A 20 -31.80 40.15 -24.36
CA LYS A 20 -32.12 38.73 -24.11
C LYS A 20 -30.87 37.88 -23.96
N THR A 21 -29.88 38.09 -24.82
CA THR A 21 -28.59 37.39 -24.74
C THR A 21 -27.87 37.70 -23.43
N PHE A 22 -27.83 38.97 -23.02
CA PHE A 22 -27.25 39.39 -21.76
C PHE A 22 -27.93 38.72 -20.56
N ARG A 23 -29.26 38.75 -20.47
CA ARG A 23 -30.01 38.11 -19.37
C ARG A 23 -29.72 36.62 -19.25
N ARG A 24 -29.76 35.89 -20.38
CA ARG A 24 -29.43 34.46 -20.42
C ARG A 24 -28.00 34.19 -19.91
N LEU A 25 -27.03 35.00 -20.33
CA LEU A 25 -25.64 34.84 -19.90
C LEU A 25 -25.44 35.22 -18.44
N LYS A 26 -26.16 36.23 -17.95
CA LYS A 26 -26.15 36.64 -16.54
C LYS A 26 -26.70 35.53 -15.65
N GLU A 27 -27.86 34.96 -15.99
CA GLU A 27 -28.46 33.83 -15.26
C GLU A 27 -27.53 32.61 -15.24
N SER A 28 -26.92 32.28 -16.39
CA SER A 28 -25.93 31.20 -16.47
C SER A 28 -24.71 31.48 -15.56
N LEU A 29 -24.19 32.71 -15.61
CA LEU A 29 -23.06 33.11 -14.78
C LEU A 29 -23.39 33.03 -13.28
N GLU A 30 -24.57 33.48 -12.87
CA GLU A 30 -25.04 33.39 -11.48
C GLU A 30 -25.06 31.94 -10.99
N GLN A 31 -25.64 31.02 -11.77
CA GLN A 31 -25.68 29.60 -11.43
C GLN A 31 -24.27 28.98 -11.35
N LEU A 32 -23.41 29.26 -12.34
CA LEU A 32 -22.05 28.71 -12.36
C LEU A 32 -21.19 29.22 -11.21
N MET A 33 -21.37 30.49 -10.81
CA MET A 33 -20.66 31.06 -9.67
C MET A 33 -21.16 30.48 -8.34
N GLU A 34 -22.45 30.18 -8.22
CA GLU A 34 -23.01 29.44 -7.09
C GLU A 34 -22.45 28.02 -7.02
N ASP A 35 -22.45 27.27 -8.13
CA ASP A 35 -21.89 25.91 -8.23
C ASP A 35 -20.40 25.84 -7.85
N LEU A 36 -19.66 26.92 -8.09
CA LEU A 36 -18.23 27.06 -7.77
C LEU A 36 -17.96 27.73 -6.42
N GLU A 37 -18.98 28.08 -5.65
CA GLU A 37 -18.85 28.86 -4.40
C GLU A 37 -17.96 30.11 -4.59
N HIS A 38 -18.00 30.71 -5.78
CA HIS A 38 -17.06 31.76 -6.16
C HIS A 38 -17.58 33.13 -5.73
N PRO A 39 -16.87 33.87 -4.88
CA PRO A 39 -17.28 35.23 -4.55
C PRO A 39 -17.01 36.16 -5.74
N ASN A 40 -17.88 37.15 -5.96
CA ASN A 40 -17.70 38.19 -6.98
C ASN A 40 -16.39 38.96 -6.72
N LYS A 41 -15.39 38.85 -7.62
CA LYS A 41 -14.06 39.45 -7.42
C LYS A 41 -13.74 40.57 -8.40
N SER A 42 -14.28 40.51 -9.61
CA SER A 42 -14.00 41.48 -10.66
C SER A 42 -15.04 42.61 -10.68
N ARG A 43 -14.58 43.85 -10.89
CA ARG A 43 -15.47 44.99 -11.15
C ARG A 43 -16.40 44.74 -12.35
N PHE A 44 -15.99 43.91 -13.31
CA PHE A 44 -16.82 43.49 -14.44
C PHE A 44 -17.94 42.52 -14.00
N GLU A 45 -17.62 41.52 -13.17
CA GLU A 45 -18.60 40.58 -12.59
C GLU A 45 -19.64 41.34 -11.76
N VAL A 46 -19.20 42.23 -10.87
CA VAL A 46 -20.09 43.05 -10.04
C VAL A 46 -21.01 43.93 -10.91
N ASN A 47 -20.50 44.45 -12.04
CA ASN A 47 -21.32 45.26 -12.95
C ASN A 47 -22.36 44.41 -13.69
N VAL A 48 -21.98 43.23 -14.20
CA VAL A 48 -22.89 42.30 -14.89
C VAL A 48 -23.98 41.78 -13.95
N LEU A 49 -23.59 41.42 -12.71
CA LEU A 49 -24.47 40.83 -11.70
C LEU A 49 -25.29 41.88 -10.94
N SER A 50 -25.12 43.17 -11.26
CA SER A 50 -25.92 44.25 -10.69
C SER A 50 -27.42 44.06 -10.97
N GLN A 51 -28.26 44.46 -10.01
CA GLN A 51 -29.72 44.44 -10.16
C GLN A 51 -30.23 45.46 -11.20
N MET A 52 -29.43 46.48 -11.54
CA MET A 52 -29.77 47.48 -12.54
C MET A 52 -29.19 47.12 -13.91
N GLU A 53 -29.95 46.36 -14.71
CA GLU A 53 -29.56 45.92 -16.06
C GLU A 53 -29.26 47.08 -17.02
N GLU A 54 -29.86 48.25 -16.78
CA GLU A 54 -29.68 49.46 -17.59
C GLU A 54 -28.29 50.10 -17.45
N LEU A 55 -27.54 49.74 -16.39
CA LEU A 55 -26.18 50.21 -16.18
C LEU A 55 -25.15 49.43 -17.01
N PHE A 56 -25.53 48.26 -17.55
CA PHE A 56 -24.65 47.47 -18.40
C PHE A 56 -24.72 47.96 -19.84
N THR A 57 -23.56 48.25 -20.43
CA THR A 57 -23.49 48.66 -21.82
C THR A 57 -23.54 47.44 -22.74
N LEU A 58 -24.64 47.28 -23.49
CA LEU A 58 -24.89 46.19 -24.46
C LEU A 58 -24.04 46.30 -25.75
N SER A 59 -22.76 46.65 -25.61
CA SER A 59 -21.81 46.68 -26.71
C SER A 59 -21.43 45.27 -27.13
N GLN A 60 -21.07 45.10 -28.40
CA GLN A 60 -20.61 43.81 -28.91
C GLN A 60 -19.37 43.31 -28.15
N VAL A 61 -18.48 44.22 -27.75
CA VAL A 61 -17.26 43.90 -26.99
C VAL A 61 -17.61 43.35 -25.60
N ASN A 62 -18.53 43.99 -24.89
CA ASN A 62 -18.91 43.55 -23.54
C ASN A 62 -19.67 42.22 -23.56
N LEU A 63 -20.50 41.97 -24.58
CA LEU A 63 -21.16 40.67 -24.75
C LEU A 63 -20.17 39.55 -25.07
N HIS A 64 -19.13 39.82 -25.86
CA HIS A 64 -18.06 38.84 -26.08
C HIS A 64 -17.26 38.59 -24.79
N GLN A 65 -16.95 39.64 -24.04
CA GLN A 65 -16.25 39.50 -22.76
C GLN A 65 -17.08 38.68 -21.75
N LEU A 66 -18.40 38.91 -21.70
CA LEU A 66 -19.30 38.14 -20.85
C LEU A 66 -19.40 36.67 -21.30
N ASN A 67 -19.55 36.39 -22.60
CA ASN A 67 -19.52 35.00 -23.09
C ASN A 67 -18.23 34.29 -22.69
N ARG A 68 -17.06 34.92 -22.92
CA ARG A 68 -15.76 34.34 -22.54
C ARG A 68 -15.65 34.08 -21.04
N LEU A 69 -16.26 34.93 -20.22
CA LEU A 69 -16.30 34.75 -18.78
C LEU A 69 -17.15 33.53 -18.40
N VAL A 70 -18.36 33.42 -18.97
CA VAL A 70 -19.25 32.25 -18.80
C VAL A 70 -18.53 30.98 -19.25
N ASP A 71 -17.94 30.95 -20.45
CA ASP A 71 -17.18 29.80 -20.96
C ASP A 71 -16.06 29.37 -19.99
N GLY A 72 -15.36 30.34 -19.39
CA GLY A 72 -14.32 30.08 -18.39
C GLY A 72 -14.86 29.46 -17.09
N TYR A 73 -16.03 29.88 -16.63
CA TYR A 73 -16.68 29.29 -15.46
C TYR A 73 -17.28 27.91 -15.76
N GLU A 74 -17.90 27.71 -16.93
CA GLU A 74 -18.39 26.40 -17.39
C GLU A 74 -17.25 25.38 -17.44
N GLN A 75 -16.09 25.80 -17.96
CA GLN A 75 -14.90 24.95 -18.02
C GLN A 75 -14.40 24.56 -16.63
N LYS A 76 -14.38 25.49 -15.66
CA LYS A 76 -14.01 25.17 -14.26
C LYS A 76 -14.99 24.22 -13.60
N VAL A 77 -16.30 24.42 -13.79
CA VAL A 77 -17.33 23.48 -13.28
C VAL A 77 -17.10 22.08 -13.86
N LYS A 78 -16.76 22.00 -15.15
CA LYS A 78 -16.45 20.73 -15.82
C LYS A 78 -15.19 20.08 -15.26
N GLU A 79 -14.13 20.84 -15.01
CA GLU A 79 -12.89 20.37 -14.37
C GLU A 79 -13.15 19.84 -12.97
N ASN A 80 -13.87 20.59 -12.13
CA ASN A 80 -14.23 20.14 -10.77
C ASN A 80 -15.06 18.86 -10.78
N LYS A 81 -16.03 18.73 -11.70
CA LYS A 81 -16.84 17.51 -11.85
C LYS A 81 -15.97 16.31 -12.20
N GLN A 82 -15.03 16.49 -13.14
CA GLN A 82 -14.12 15.43 -13.55
C GLN A 82 -13.20 15.01 -12.40
N GLU A 83 -12.61 15.96 -11.69
CA GLU A 83 -11.72 15.71 -10.56
C GLU A 83 -12.46 15.00 -9.41
N CYS A 84 -13.70 15.40 -9.09
CA CYS A 84 -14.54 14.69 -8.13
C CYS A 84 -14.72 13.22 -8.50
N LEU A 85 -15.05 12.92 -9.76
CA LEU A 85 -15.26 11.54 -10.22
C LEU A 85 -13.98 10.71 -10.11
N GLU A 86 -12.84 11.26 -10.53
CA GLU A 86 -11.55 10.58 -10.45
C GLU A 86 -11.11 10.32 -9.00
N LEU A 87 -11.30 11.29 -8.10
CA LEU A 87 -10.99 11.13 -6.68
C LEU A 87 -11.91 10.10 -6.03
N GLN A 88 -13.22 10.15 -6.32
CA GLN A 88 -14.17 9.16 -5.83
C GLN A 88 -13.78 7.75 -6.26
N GLU A 89 -13.40 7.54 -7.53
CA GLU A 89 -12.94 6.25 -8.02
C GLU A 89 -11.67 5.77 -7.29
N LYS A 90 -10.67 6.66 -7.14
CA LYS A 90 -9.43 6.35 -6.40
C LYS A 90 -9.71 5.98 -4.94
N ILE A 91 -10.58 6.73 -4.26
CA ILE A 91 -10.99 6.49 -2.88
C ILE A 91 -11.72 5.15 -2.75
N GLN A 92 -12.67 4.85 -3.65
CA GLN A 92 -13.41 3.58 -3.64
C GLN A 92 -12.49 2.37 -3.86
N ASN A 93 -11.48 2.51 -4.73
CA ASN A 93 -10.46 1.48 -4.91
C ASN A 93 -9.67 1.26 -3.61
N LEU A 94 -9.25 2.33 -2.93
CA LEU A 94 -8.53 2.25 -1.66
C LEU A 94 -9.39 1.65 -0.54
N TYR A 95 -10.67 2.02 -0.42
CA TYR A 95 -11.58 1.39 0.54
C TYR A 95 -11.67 -0.12 0.33
N SER A 96 -11.79 -0.56 -0.92
CA SER A 96 -11.86 -1.97 -1.27
C SER A 96 -10.57 -2.72 -0.96
N ARG A 97 -9.40 -2.13 -1.25
CA ARG A 97 -8.08 -2.74 -1.02
C ARG A 97 -7.68 -2.75 0.46
N LEU A 98 -8.03 -1.70 1.20
CA LEU A 98 -7.72 -1.56 2.63
C LEU A 98 -8.77 -2.24 3.54
N GLU A 99 -9.85 -2.77 2.95
CA GLU A 99 -10.97 -3.43 3.65
C GLU A 99 -11.60 -2.52 4.72
N ILE A 100 -11.82 -1.24 4.40
CA ILE A 100 -12.44 -0.28 5.32
C ILE A 100 -13.94 -0.52 5.40
N ASP A 101 -14.46 -0.53 6.62
CA ASP A 101 -15.88 -0.74 6.87
C ASP A 101 -16.74 0.35 6.17
N PRO A 102 -17.84 -0.02 5.49
CA PRO A 102 -18.71 0.94 4.82
C PRO A 102 -19.24 2.07 5.71
N SER A 103 -19.33 1.87 7.03
CA SER A 103 -19.73 2.92 7.98
C SER A 103 -18.69 4.04 8.13
N GLU A 104 -17.44 3.78 7.78
CA GLU A 104 -16.35 4.77 7.79
C GLU A 104 -16.17 5.47 6.43
N HIS A 105 -16.97 5.11 5.41
CA HIS A 105 -16.84 5.69 4.08
C HIS A 105 -17.35 7.13 4.06
N LEU A 106 -16.58 8.03 3.44
CA LEU A 106 -17.01 9.39 3.19
C LEU A 106 -18.10 9.40 2.13
N TYR A 107 -19.27 9.94 2.48
CA TYR A 107 -20.38 10.13 1.56
C TYR A 107 -20.61 11.62 1.29
N VAL A 108 -20.19 12.08 0.11
CA VAL A 108 -20.33 13.46 -0.34
C VAL A 108 -20.86 13.49 -1.77
N PHE A 109 -21.67 14.51 -2.06
CA PHE A 109 -22.29 14.71 -3.36
C PHE A 109 -21.97 16.09 -3.91
N GLY A 110 -21.95 16.22 -5.24
CA GLY A 110 -21.72 17.48 -5.92
C GLY A 110 -20.26 17.68 -6.35
N HIS A 111 -19.97 18.91 -6.74
CA HIS A 111 -18.70 19.31 -7.39
C HIS A 111 -18.24 20.71 -6.94
N THR A 112 -18.82 21.20 -5.84
CA THR A 112 -18.40 22.43 -5.19
C THR A 112 -16.96 22.28 -4.68
N PRO A 113 -16.15 23.34 -4.64
CA PRO A 113 -14.79 23.30 -4.09
C PRO A 113 -14.72 22.71 -2.67
N THR A 114 -15.71 22.98 -1.82
CA THR A 114 -15.79 22.39 -0.47
C THR A 114 -15.85 20.85 -0.49
N VAL A 115 -16.54 20.26 -1.47
CA VAL A 115 -16.60 18.79 -1.65
C VAL A 115 -15.28 18.25 -2.15
N LEU A 116 -14.64 18.94 -3.10
CA LEU A 116 -13.30 18.57 -3.57
C LEU A 116 -12.30 18.55 -2.41
N VAL A 117 -12.30 19.56 -1.53
CA VAL A 117 -11.42 19.58 -0.35
C VAL A 117 -11.63 18.34 0.51
N LYS A 118 -12.88 17.99 0.83
CA LYS A 118 -13.19 16.78 1.62
C LYS A 118 -12.72 15.49 0.94
N LEU A 119 -12.90 15.38 -0.38
CA LEU A 119 -12.41 14.22 -1.14
C LEU A 119 -10.88 14.14 -1.12
N HIS A 120 -10.19 15.27 -1.25
CA HIS A 120 -8.73 15.31 -1.15
C HIS A 120 -8.23 14.91 0.25
N GLU A 121 -8.84 15.44 1.30
CA GLU A 121 -8.51 15.09 2.68
C GLU A 121 -8.69 13.59 2.94
N GLU A 122 -9.78 13.01 2.46
CA GLU A 122 -10.02 11.58 2.59
C GLU A 122 -9.05 10.74 1.75
N TRP A 123 -8.73 11.18 0.53
CA TRP A 123 -7.72 10.52 -0.29
C TRP A 123 -6.35 10.52 0.40
N GLN A 124 -5.93 11.66 0.98
CA GLN A 124 -4.68 11.77 1.74
C GLN A 124 -4.68 10.85 2.96
N ARG A 125 -5.78 10.83 3.74
CA ARG A 125 -5.93 9.92 4.88
C ARG A 125 -5.73 8.45 4.49
N LEU A 126 -6.30 8.04 3.35
CA LEU A 126 -6.19 6.67 2.85
C LEU A 126 -4.80 6.37 2.27
N ASP A 127 -4.16 7.32 1.58
CA ASP A 127 -2.79 7.14 1.09
C ASP A 127 -1.80 7.02 2.26
N ASP A 128 -1.97 7.84 3.31
CA ASP A 128 -1.19 7.73 4.54
C ASP A 128 -1.38 6.38 5.23
N LEU A 129 -2.63 5.89 5.32
CA LEU A 129 -2.90 4.57 5.87
C LEU A 129 -2.26 3.45 5.04
N LYS A 130 -2.29 3.56 3.70
CA LYS A 130 -1.58 2.65 2.79
C LYS A 130 -0.08 2.67 3.07
N ARG A 131 0.54 3.85 3.18
CA ARG A 131 1.97 4.01 3.50
C ARG A 131 2.34 3.43 4.85
N GLN A 132 1.51 3.61 5.87
CA GLN A 132 1.71 3.01 7.18
C GLN A 132 1.64 1.48 7.13
N ASN A 133 0.70 0.91 6.39
CA ASN A 133 0.61 -0.53 6.18
C ASN A 133 1.86 -1.10 5.47
N LEU A 134 2.34 -0.42 4.42
CA LEU A 134 3.56 -0.78 3.70
C LEU A 134 4.80 -0.67 4.60
N SER A 135 4.93 0.44 5.35
CA SER A 135 6.01 0.64 6.31
C SER A 135 6.08 -0.49 7.33
N ARG A 136 4.94 -0.89 7.90
CA ARG A 136 4.89 -2.01 8.84
C ARG A 136 5.35 -3.32 8.21
N LEU A 137 4.95 -3.59 6.96
CA LEU A 137 5.32 -4.81 6.24
C LEU A 137 6.83 -4.84 5.92
N ILE A 138 7.35 -3.77 5.32
CA ILE A 138 8.76 -3.61 4.99
C ILE A 138 9.63 -3.74 6.25
N ASN A 139 9.27 -3.02 7.32
CA ASN A 139 10.02 -3.11 8.58
C ASN A 139 9.96 -4.52 9.20
N GLN A 140 8.85 -5.26 9.01
CA GLN A 140 8.79 -6.66 9.42
C GLN A 140 9.73 -7.55 8.60
N GLN A 141 9.89 -7.28 7.30
CA GLN A 141 10.85 -7.99 6.45
C GLN A 141 12.30 -7.63 6.82
N ARG A 142 12.60 -6.35 7.05
CA ARG A 142 13.91 -5.89 7.53
C ARG A 142 14.33 -6.61 8.80
N ARG A 143 13.43 -6.73 9.78
CA ARG A 143 13.69 -7.52 11.01
C ARG A 143 13.96 -9.00 10.73
N GLN A 144 13.27 -9.59 9.75
CA GLN A 144 13.54 -10.98 9.35
C GLN A 144 14.89 -11.13 8.65
N LEU A 145 15.31 -10.12 7.88
CA LEU A 145 16.62 -10.05 7.25
C LEU A 145 17.71 -9.88 8.29
N GLU A 146 17.59 -8.93 9.22
CA GLU A 146 18.52 -8.73 10.35
C GLU A 146 18.69 -10.03 11.13
N ALA A 147 17.58 -10.67 11.51
CA ALA A 147 17.63 -11.96 12.20
C ALA A 147 18.31 -13.05 11.36
N MET A 148 18.18 -13.04 10.03
CA MET A 148 18.94 -13.95 9.17
C MET A 148 20.42 -13.56 9.10
N TRP A 149 20.77 -12.28 8.97
CA TRP A 149 22.16 -11.84 8.90
C TRP A 149 22.92 -12.15 10.17
N GLU A 150 22.31 -11.87 11.32
CA GLU A 150 22.81 -12.32 12.62
C GLU A 150 23.03 -13.83 12.59
N GLN A 151 22.03 -14.59 12.10
CA GLN A 151 22.00 -16.05 12.01
C GLN A 151 22.87 -16.69 10.91
N TYR A 152 23.59 -15.90 10.10
CA TYR A 152 24.54 -16.40 9.11
C TYR A 152 25.90 -15.67 9.18
N TYR A 153 26.12 -14.81 10.18
CA TYR A 153 27.31 -13.97 10.30
C TYR A 153 27.63 -13.21 9.00
N VAL A 154 26.61 -12.64 8.38
CA VAL A 154 26.80 -11.80 7.20
C VAL A 154 27.61 -10.57 7.63
N GLY A 155 28.73 -10.32 6.95
CA GLY A 155 29.63 -9.21 7.30
C GLY A 155 28.98 -7.84 7.06
N GLU A 156 29.43 -6.82 7.79
CA GLU A 156 28.90 -5.46 7.67
C GLU A 156 29.03 -4.91 6.24
N ASP A 157 30.11 -5.25 5.52
CA ASP A 157 30.31 -4.84 4.12
C ASP A 157 29.22 -5.39 3.18
N ASP A 158 28.81 -6.65 3.40
CA ASP A 158 27.74 -7.29 2.64
C ASP A 158 26.37 -6.67 2.96
N ILE A 159 26.17 -6.21 4.20
CA ILE A 159 24.95 -5.52 4.63
C ILE A 159 24.89 -4.12 4.01
N GLN A 160 25.99 -3.37 4.04
CA GLN A 160 26.06 -2.02 3.47
C GLN A 160 25.87 -2.00 1.94
N ALA A 161 26.21 -3.10 1.26
CA ALA A 161 25.94 -3.26 -0.17
C ALA A 161 24.44 -3.34 -0.51
N LEU A 162 23.55 -3.57 0.47
CA LEU A 162 22.11 -3.73 0.29
C LEU A 162 21.39 -2.39 0.31
N GLN A 163 21.56 -1.59 -0.75
CA GLN A 163 20.97 -0.25 -0.84
C GLN A 163 19.44 -0.18 -0.61
N PRO A 164 18.60 -1.12 -1.10
CA PRO A 164 17.16 -1.10 -0.80
C PRO A 164 16.84 -1.23 0.69
N TYR A 165 17.73 -1.84 1.48
CA TYR A 165 17.55 -1.99 2.92
C TYR A 165 17.45 -0.66 3.67
N PHE A 166 18.24 0.33 3.23
CA PHE A 166 18.39 1.64 3.88
C PHE A 166 17.48 2.72 3.31
N SER A 167 16.65 2.41 2.31
CA SER A 167 15.66 3.37 1.81
C SER A 167 14.60 3.63 2.88
N ASP A 168 14.14 4.86 3.03
CA ASP A 168 12.99 5.19 3.91
C ASP A 168 11.69 5.40 3.12
N ASP A 169 11.70 5.08 1.83
CA ASP A 169 10.53 5.18 0.95
C ASP A 169 9.64 3.95 1.10
N TYR A 170 8.43 4.12 1.63
CA TYR A 170 7.46 3.03 1.82
C TYR A 170 6.44 2.96 0.68
N THR A 171 6.94 2.71 -0.53
CA THR A 171 6.13 2.53 -1.75
C THR A 171 5.93 1.05 -2.08
N GLU A 172 5.02 0.75 -3.00
CA GLU A 172 4.81 -0.62 -3.51
C GLU A 172 6.06 -1.14 -4.24
N GLU A 173 6.75 -0.27 -4.98
CA GLU A 173 8.05 -0.57 -5.62
C GLU A 173 9.16 -0.88 -4.59
N SER A 174 9.22 -0.12 -3.50
CA SER A 174 10.16 -0.39 -2.40
C SER A 174 9.89 -1.76 -1.76
N LEU A 175 8.62 -2.11 -1.54
CA LEU A 175 8.25 -3.44 -1.05
C LEU A 175 8.70 -4.55 -2.00
N GLU A 176 8.47 -4.40 -3.31
CA GLU A 176 8.94 -5.38 -4.31
C GLU A 176 10.46 -5.52 -4.33
N ALA A 177 11.20 -4.41 -4.18
CA ALA A 177 12.65 -4.42 -4.09
C ALA A 177 13.13 -5.18 -2.82
N HIS A 178 12.47 -4.98 -1.69
CA HIS A 178 12.74 -5.72 -0.45
C HIS A 178 12.45 -7.22 -0.60
N ASP A 179 11.31 -7.60 -1.18
CA ASP A 179 10.93 -9.00 -1.43
C ASP A 179 11.99 -9.72 -2.30
N LYS A 180 12.37 -9.09 -3.40
CA LYS A 180 13.36 -9.64 -4.34
C LYS A 180 14.73 -9.80 -3.68
N GLN A 181 15.14 -8.82 -2.88
CA GLN A 181 16.42 -8.88 -2.18
C GLN A 181 16.43 -9.94 -1.09
N GLU A 182 15.34 -10.08 -0.34
CA GLU A 182 15.18 -11.17 0.64
C GLU A 182 15.28 -12.54 -0.02
N GLU A 183 14.59 -12.74 -1.14
CA GLU A 183 14.64 -14.01 -1.87
C GLU A 183 16.05 -14.33 -2.37
N LYS A 184 16.78 -13.33 -2.88
CA LYS A 184 18.16 -13.47 -3.33
C LYS A 184 19.08 -13.91 -2.19
N GLU A 185 19.01 -13.24 -1.03
CA GLU A 185 19.85 -13.61 0.12
C GLU A 185 19.48 -14.98 0.68
N ARG A 186 18.17 -15.31 0.74
CA ARG A 186 17.73 -16.68 1.10
C ARG A 186 18.31 -17.73 0.16
N SER A 187 18.36 -17.46 -1.15
CA SER A 187 18.91 -18.37 -2.15
C SER A 187 20.43 -18.51 -2.01
N ARG A 188 21.15 -17.40 -1.82
CA ARG A 188 22.60 -17.38 -1.59
C ARG A 188 22.98 -18.24 -0.39
N VAL A 189 22.34 -17.99 0.75
CA VAL A 189 22.52 -18.80 1.96
C VAL A 189 22.16 -20.26 1.71
N LYS A 190 21.09 -20.52 0.93
CA LYS A 190 20.66 -21.87 0.56
C LYS A 190 21.72 -22.62 -0.27
N GLN A 191 22.58 -21.93 -1.00
CA GLN A 191 23.60 -22.52 -1.85
C GLN A 191 24.99 -22.58 -1.19
N GLU A 192 25.40 -21.53 -0.48
CA GLU A 192 26.76 -21.43 0.05
C GLU A 192 26.99 -22.34 1.26
N LEU A 193 25.99 -22.60 2.11
CA LEU A 193 26.24 -23.42 3.29
C LEU A 193 26.63 -24.88 2.98
N PRO A 194 25.92 -25.65 2.12
CA PRO A 194 26.32 -27.01 1.77
C PRO A 194 27.67 -27.04 1.07
N ARG A 195 28.03 -25.94 0.39
CA ARG A 195 29.34 -25.80 -0.25
C ARG A 195 30.44 -25.66 0.81
N VAL A 196 30.20 -24.87 1.85
CA VAL A 196 31.13 -24.71 2.98
C VAL A 196 31.22 -26.01 3.80
N GLU A 197 30.10 -26.67 4.08
CA GLU A 197 30.06 -27.98 4.76
C GLU A 197 30.90 -29.04 4.02
N ARG A 198 30.72 -29.18 2.70
CA ARG A 198 31.52 -30.12 1.90
C ARG A 198 33.01 -29.80 1.93
N LYS A 199 33.37 -28.51 1.81
CA LYS A 199 34.77 -28.10 1.90
C LYS A 199 35.37 -28.42 3.27
N LEU A 200 34.60 -28.23 4.34
CA LEU A 200 35.00 -28.60 5.70
C LEU A 200 35.21 -30.11 5.81
N ASP A 201 34.28 -30.93 5.29
CA ASP A 201 34.43 -32.38 5.26
C ASP A 201 35.68 -32.83 4.49
N ASP A 202 35.96 -32.23 3.33
CA ASP A 202 37.15 -32.53 2.52
C ASP A 202 38.44 -32.17 3.28
N LEU A 203 38.47 -31.01 3.95
CA LEU A 203 39.61 -30.58 4.77
C LEU A 203 39.82 -31.49 5.99
N ILE A 204 38.73 -31.90 6.64
CA ILE A 204 38.77 -32.84 7.76
C ILE A 204 39.30 -34.20 7.29
N ALA A 205 38.80 -34.72 6.17
CA ALA A 205 39.22 -36.01 5.62
C ALA A 205 40.71 -36.00 5.21
N THR A 206 41.18 -34.92 4.58
CA THR A 206 42.60 -34.77 4.24
C THR A 206 43.48 -34.68 5.48
N TRP A 207 43.04 -33.96 6.52
CA TRP A 207 43.73 -33.89 7.80
C TRP A 207 43.78 -35.24 8.53
N GLU A 208 42.66 -35.96 8.62
CA GLU A 208 42.58 -37.28 9.27
C GLU A 208 43.52 -38.28 8.60
N LYS A 209 43.58 -38.25 7.26
CA LYS A 209 44.50 -39.08 6.47
C LYS A 209 45.97 -38.77 6.75
N GLN A 210 46.32 -37.50 6.95
CA GLN A 210 47.70 -37.06 7.23
C GLN A 210 48.13 -37.39 8.66
N GLN A 211 47.24 -37.22 9.62
CA GLN A 211 47.56 -37.38 11.05
C GLN A 211 47.31 -38.81 11.56
N GLY A 212 46.65 -39.65 10.77
CA GLY A 212 46.34 -41.05 11.12
C GLY A 212 45.38 -41.19 12.31
N ARG A 213 44.69 -40.11 12.69
CA ARG A 213 43.76 -40.06 13.81
C ARG A 213 42.50 -39.30 13.44
N PRO A 214 41.34 -39.63 14.06
CA PRO A 214 40.11 -38.88 13.86
C PRO A 214 40.26 -37.42 14.27
N PHE A 215 39.62 -36.52 13.51
CA PHE A 215 39.53 -35.11 13.85
C PHE A 215 38.45 -34.94 14.92
N LEU A 216 38.87 -34.50 16.10
CA LEU A 216 38.00 -34.31 17.25
C LEU A 216 38.03 -32.84 17.67
N MET A 217 36.87 -32.24 17.84
CA MET A 217 36.67 -30.92 18.40
C MET A 217 35.98 -31.09 19.76
N GLU A 218 36.60 -30.65 20.85
CA GLU A 218 36.14 -30.88 22.23
C GLU A 218 35.85 -32.35 22.59
N GLY A 219 36.61 -33.29 21.98
CA GLY A 219 36.48 -34.73 22.23
C GLY A 219 35.41 -35.46 21.41
N LYS A 220 34.67 -34.77 20.53
CA LYS A 220 33.70 -35.36 19.61
C LYS A 220 34.10 -35.12 18.15
N ARG A 221 33.68 -36.01 17.25
CA ARG A 221 33.87 -35.76 15.81
C ARG A 221 33.07 -34.53 15.41
N MET A 222 33.59 -33.77 14.45
CA MET A 222 32.91 -32.58 13.95
C MET A 222 31.47 -32.90 13.53
N ASN A 223 31.27 -33.94 12.72
CA ASN A 223 29.94 -34.34 12.26
C ASN A 223 28.97 -34.70 13.40
N ASP A 224 29.44 -35.33 14.48
CA ASP A 224 28.61 -35.67 15.63
C ASP A 224 28.23 -34.41 16.43
N ASN A 225 29.15 -33.45 16.57
CA ASN A 225 28.84 -32.13 17.14
C ASN A 225 27.77 -31.39 16.32
N ILE A 226 27.85 -31.43 14.98
CA ILE A 226 26.86 -30.78 14.10
C ILE A 226 25.48 -31.41 14.28
N VAL A 227 25.40 -32.73 14.41
CA VAL A 227 24.14 -33.47 14.63
C VAL A 227 23.58 -33.25 16.03
N ASP A 228 24.41 -33.31 17.07
CA ASP A 228 24.00 -33.09 18.46
C ASP A 228 23.47 -31.66 18.67
N GLN A 229 24.16 -30.67 18.10
CA GLN A 229 23.69 -29.30 18.09
C GLN A 229 22.32 -29.20 17.40
N TRP A 230 22.07 -30.01 16.36
CA TRP A 230 20.81 -29.95 15.62
C TRP A 230 19.65 -30.44 16.44
N HIS A 231 19.86 -31.55 17.15
CA HIS A 231 18.87 -32.06 18.08
C HIS A 231 18.58 -31.05 19.20
N HIS A 232 19.62 -30.39 19.73
CA HIS A 232 19.46 -29.40 20.79
C HIS A 232 18.64 -28.18 20.34
N TYR A 233 18.95 -27.63 19.18
CA TYR A 233 18.22 -26.49 18.61
C TYR A 233 16.77 -26.84 18.22
N GLN A 234 16.51 -28.03 17.66
CA GLN A 234 15.14 -28.48 17.38
C GLN A 234 14.29 -28.47 18.64
N GLN A 235 14.85 -29.00 19.72
CA GLN A 235 14.19 -29.05 21.01
C GLN A 235 13.93 -27.64 21.56
N GLN A 236 14.89 -26.71 21.43
CA GLN A 236 14.68 -25.32 21.82
C GLN A 236 13.59 -24.62 21.01
N LYS A 237 13.53 -24.84 19.69
CA LYS A 237 12.47 -24.27 18.83
C LYS A 237 11.10 -24.85 19.12
N GLU A 238 11.03 -26.14 19.44
CA GLU A 238 9.79 -26.79 19.85
C GLU A 238 9.29 -26.22 21.19
N GLN A 239 10.18 -26.05 22.17
CA GLN A 239 9.87 -25.37 23.43
C GLN A 239 9.44 -23.91 23.23
N GLU A 240 10.06 -23.18 22.31
CA GLU A 240 9.68 -21.79 22.01
C GLU A 240 8.28 -21.73 21.36
N LYS A 241 7.96 -22.67 20.45
CA LYS A 241 6.61 -22.81 19.88
C LYS A 241 5.59 -23.15 20.96
N GLU A 242 5.89 -24.06 21.87
CA GLU A 242 5.02 -24.40 23.00
C GLU A 242 4.79 -23.21 23.92
N LYS A 243 5.85 -22.46 24.27
CA LYS A 243 5.75 -21.22 25.07
C LYS A 243 4.85 -20.19 24.37
N ASN A 244 5.05 -19.97 23.08
CA ASN A 244 4.25 -19.02 22.30
C ASN A 244 2.79 -19.47 22.18
N HIS A 245 2.55 -20.78 22.00
CA HIS A 245 1.22 -21.36 22.00
C HIS A 245 0.53 -21.18 23.36
N HIS A 246 1.25 -21.39 24.45
CA HIS A 246 0.76 -21.19 25.81
C HIS A 246 0.40 -19.73 26.10
N VAL A 247 1.26 -18.79 25.70
CA VAL A 247 0.97 -17.35 25.81
C VAL A 247 -0.28 -16.98 25.02
N ARG A 248 -0.41 -17.49 23.80
CA ARG A 248 -1.59 -17.23 22.95
C ARG A 248 -2.86 -17.87 23.51
N ALA A 249 -2.76 -19.06 24.10
CA ALA A 249 -3.88 -19.73 24.75
C ALA A 249 -4.38 -18.94 25.97
N LYS A 250 -3.47 -18.44 26.82
CA LYS A 250 -3.82 -17.56 27.95
C LYS A 250 -4.45 -16.25 27.50
N GLN A 251 -3.92 -15.65 26.43
CA GLN A 251 -4.50 -14.43 25.86
C GLN A 251 -5.94 -14.66 25.38
N LEU A 252 -6.18 -15.78 24.70
CA LEU A 252 -7.50 -16.16 24.21
C LEU A 252 -8.47 -16.49 25.36
N GLU A 253 -7.97 -17.06 26.46
CA GLU A 253 -8.73 -17.28 27.70
C GLU A 253 -9.15 -15.96 28.35
N ILE A 254 -8.24 -14.98 28.44
CA ILE A 254 -8.53 -13.63 28.96
C ILE A 254 -9.58 -12.93 28.08
N GLU A 255 -9.44 -12.98 26.75
CA GLU A 255 -10.39 -12.39 25.80
C GLU A 255 -11.78 -13.04 25.89
N SER A 256 -11.83 -14.36 26.10
CA SER A 256 -13.08 -15.10 26.29
C SER A 256 -13.78 -14.75 27.61
N ARG A 257 -13.00 -14.43 28.66
CA ARG A 257 -13.52 -14.04 29.98
C ARG A 257 -14.00 -12.60 30.03
N MET A 258 -13.36 -11.69 29.30
CA MET A 258 -13.65 -10.25 29.34
C MET A 258 -14.62 -9.79 28.24
N GLY A 259 -15.01 -10.66 27.31
CA GLY A 259 -15.97 -10.35 26.23
C GLY A 259 -15.48 -9.34 25.18
N THR A 260 -14.34 -8.68 25.42
CA THR A 260 -13.67 -7.77 24.50
C THR A 260 -12.71 -8.54 23.62
N ARG A 261 -13.13 -8.86 22.40
CA ARG A 261 -12.26 -9.42 21.36
C ARG A 261 -11.49 -8.27 20.71
N ASN A 262 -10.16 -8.22 20.85
CA ASN A 262 -9.33 -7.25 20.15
C ASN A 262 -9.40 -7.51 18.64
N GLN A 263 -10.10 -6.65 17.90
CA GLN A 263 -10.27 -6.74 16.44
C GLN A 263 -8.97 -6.47 15.64
N SER A 264 -7.90 -6.00 16.29
CA SER A 264 -6.67 -5.53 15.63
C SER A 264 -5.77 -6.63 14.99
N LEU A 265 -6.14 -7.90 15.06
CA LEU A 265 -5.34 -9.02 14.53
C LEU A 265 -5.90 -9.69 13.26
N LEU A 266 -6.94 -9.13 12.62
CA LEU A 266 -7.51 -9.70 11.39
C LEU A 266 -6.65 -9.46 10.13
N GLN A 267 -5.59 -8.64 10.18
CA GLN A 267 -4.75 -8.34 9.00
C GLN A 267 -3.84 -9.48 8.50
N LYS A 268 -3.92 -10.69 9.04
CA LYS A 268 -3.12 -11.83 8.55
C LYS A 268 -3.95 -13.08 8.32
N ARG A 269 -4.68 -13.10 7.20
CA ARG A 269 -4.74 -14.24 6.27
C ARG A 269 -5.73 -13.95 5.13
N LYS A 270 -5.25 -13.36 4.02
CA LYS A 270 -5.67 -13.74 2.67
C LYS A 270 -4.50 -13.56 1.70
N LEU A 271 -4.08 -14.68 1.11
CA LEU A 271 -3.30 -14.69 -0.13
C LEU A 271 -4.17 -14.10 -1.27
N PRO A 272 -3.59 -13.47 -2.31
CA PRO A 272 -4.36 -12.93 -3.41
C PRO A 272 -5.06 -14.06 -4.17
N ARG A 273 -6.38 -13.94 -4.31
CA ARG A 273 -7.22 -14.84 -5.09
C ARG A 273 -7.16 -14.40 -6.56
N ASN A 274 -6.41 -15.12 -7.39
CA ASN A 274 -6.49 -14.97 -8.84
C ASN A 274 -7.88 -15.41 -9.31
N GLU A 275 -8.61 -14.50 -9.97
CA GLU A 275 -9.86 -14.76 -10.64
C GLU A 275 -9.62 -15.52 -11.94
N THR A 276 -10.04 -16.78 -12.00
CA THR A 276 -10.49 -17.38 -13.26
C THR A 276 -11.86 -17.99 -13.05
N MET A 277 -12.82 -17.42 -13.78
CA MET A 277 -14.20 -17.87 -13.92
C MET A 277 -14.26 -19.32 -14.40
N LYS A 278 -15.08 -20.14 -13.73
CA LYS A 278 -15.93 -21.18 -14.35
C LYS A 278 -16.96 -21.70 -13.34
N SER A 279 -18.19 -21.86 -13.84
CA SER A 279 -19.40 -22.24 -13.13
C SER A 279 -19.43 -23.72 -12.72
N SER A 280 -20.14 -24.04 -11.62
CA SER A 280 -21.25 -25.02 -11.59
C SER A 280 -21.69 -25.41 -10.15
N LYS A 281 -23.00 -25.22 -9.91
CA LYS A 281 -24.05 -25.94 -9.12
C LYS A 281 -23.73 -26.91 -7.94
N PRO A 282 -24.72 -27.15 -7.03
CA PRO A 282 -24.45 -27.46 -5.62
C PRO A 282 -24.42 -28.96 -5.23
N ARG A 283 -23.64 -29.19 -4.15
CA ARG A 283 -23.63 -30.25 -3.10
C ARG A 283 -24.45 -31.54 -3.28
N ARG A 284 -23.76 -32.68 -3.20
CA ARG A 284 -24.23 -33.91 -2.55
C ARG A 284 -23.27 -34.31 -1.42
N ILE A 285 -23.86 -34.85 -0.36
CA ILE A 285 -23.25 -35.32 0.89
C ILE A 285 -22.92 -36.80 0.72
N GLY A 286 -21.74 -37.22 1.19
CA GLY A 286 -21.43 -38.63 1.46
C GLY A 286 -20.02 -39.05 1.08
N GLU A 287 -19.32 -39.60 2.09
CA GLU A 287 -18.20 -40.56 2.02
C GLU A 287 -16.75 -40.02 1.99
N ASP A 288 -16.17 -40.13 3.19
CA ASP A 288 -14.79 -40.47 3.57
C ASP A 288 -13.73 -40.51 2.46
N SER A 289 -12.81 -39.55 2.49
CA SER A 289 -11.46 -39.69 1.95
C SER A 289 -10.51 -38.64 2.55
N SER A 290 -9.37 -39.15 3.03
CA SER A 290 -8.27 -38.47 3.71
C SER A 290 -7.85 -37.13 3.06
N CYS A 291 -7.92 -36.06 3.85
CA CYS A 291 -7.40 -34.75 3.46
C CYS A 291 -5.88 -34.71 3.67
N SER A 292 -5.14 -34.84 2.56
CA SER A 292 -3.72 -34.50 2.48
C SER A 292 -3.55 -32.99 2.75
N SER A 293 -3.09 -32.68 3.95
CA SER A 293 -2.68 -31.33 4.32
C SER A 293 -1.38 -31.03 3.58
N PHE A 294 -1.39 -30.03 2.69
CA PHE A 294 -0.19 -29.50 2.06
C PHE A 294 0.68 -28.82 3.12
N ALA A 295 1.44 -29.62 3.87
CA ALA A 295 2.53 -29.15 4.70
C ALA A 295 3.59 -28.58 3.75
N THR A 296 3.94 -27.31 3.91
CA THR A 296 5.15 -26.75 3.32
C THR A 296 6.30 -27.66 3.74
N MET A 297 6.84 -28.43 2.78
CA MET A 297 7.94 -29.37 3.02
C MET A 297 9.16 -28.58 3.48
N HIS A 298 9.35 -28.51 4.79
CA HIS A 298 10.54 -27.94 5.41
C HIS A 298 11.71 -28.87 5.12
N SER A 299 12.65 -28.41 4.29
CA SER A 299 13.83 -29.19 3.92
C SER A 299 14.73 -29.37 5.16
N PRO A 300 15.09 -30.62 5.54
CA PRO A 300 15.99 -30.91 6.66
C PRO A 300 17.33 -30.18 6.56
N VAL A 301 17.75 -29.88 5.33
CA VAL A 301 18.98 -29.16 5.01
C VAL A 301 18.89 -27.68 5.39
N ARG A 302 17.70 -27.06 5.43
CA ARG A 302 17.51 -25.64 5.82
C ARG A 302 17.59 -25.45 7.33
N GLU A 303 17.22 -26.49 8.08
CA GLU A 303 17.17 -26.45 9.54
C GLU A 303 18.51 -26.86 10.18
N ARG A 304 19.28 -27.77 9.54
CA ARG A 304 20.70 -28.04 9.89
C ARG A 304 21.61 -26.81 9.82
N ARG A 305 21.22 -25.79 9.05
CA ARG A 305 21.97 -24.54 8.85
C ARG A 305 21.96 -23.59 10.03
N ARG A 306 20.86 -23.57 10.76
CA ARG A 306 20.65 -22.68 11.92
C ARG A 306 21.50 -23.04 13.12
N VAL A 307 21.93 -24.29 13.14
CA VAL A 307 22.46 -24.99 14.29
C VAL A 307 23.96 -24.80 14.42
N LEU A 308 24.67 -24.95 13.30
CA LEU A 308 26.09 -24.64 13.17
C LEU A 308 26.43 -23.20 13.57
N HIS A 309 25.43 -22.32 13.50
CA HIS A 309 25.55 -20.90 13.75
C HIS A 309 25.55 -20.52 15.25
N GLU A 310 24.65 -21.11 16.05
CA GLU A 310 24.58 -20.87 17.50
C GLU A 310 25.81 -21.41 18.25
N PHE A 311 26.43 -22.47 17.75
CA PHE A 311 27.68 -23.01 18.30
C PHE A 311 28.86 -22.04 18.15
N ASN A 312 29.01 -21.41 16.98
CA ASN A 312 30.02 -20.38 16.76
C ASN A 312 29.79 -19.14 17.65
N HIS A 313 28.54 -18.85 18.03
CA HIS A 313 28.21 -17.74 18.93
C HIS A 313 28.67 -18.00 20.37
N ASN A 314 28.61 -19.26 20.82
CA ASN A 314 29.02 -19.66 22.17
C ASN A 314 30.54 -19.82 22.30
N ILE A 315 31.24 -20.21 21.23
CA ILE A 315 32.72 -20.24 21.22
C ILE A 315 33.30 -18.81 21.32
N GLY A 316 32.72 -17.84 20.61
CA GLY A 316 33.17 -16.44 20.65
C GLY A 316 32.96 -15.73 22.01
N LYS A 317 32.06 -16.24 22.86
CA LYS A 317 31.81 -15.72 24.21
C LYS A 317 32.66 -16.39 25.30
N SER A 318 33.25 -17.55 25.01
CA SER A 318 34.11 -18.28 25.96
C SER A 318 35.60 -17.96 25.82
N CYS A 319 36.00 -17.18 24.81
CA CYS A 319 37.34 -16.63 24.63
C CYS A 319 37.35 -15.12 24.91
N LYS A 320 37.06 -14.73 26.16
CA LYS A 320 37.46 -13.45 26.75
C LYS A 320 37.86 -13.67 28.20
#